data_AF-A0A2N5ZQY9-F1
#
_entry.id   AF-A0A2N5ZQY9-F1
#
_cell.length_a   1.000
_cell.length_b   1.000
_cell.length_c   1.000
_cell.angle_alpha   90.00
_cell.angle_beta   90.00
_cell.angle_gamma   90.00
#
_symmetry.space_group_name_H-M   'P 1'
#
loop_
_entity.id
_entity.type
_entity.pdbx_description
1 polymer ?
#
loop_
_entity_poly.entity_id
_entity_poly.type
_entity_poly.pdbx_seq_one_letter_code
_entity_poly.pdbx_strand_id
1 'polypeptide(L)'
;AITALNIGRIDHETTANVGIIEGGIVRNGVPDKVVFKAECRSLKHDKAMKLANSMREIITREVEATGAAVEIDEHNLCKAVDIPESSFTVSLSKQALKKVGIDAKATFMTGFTDASIYNNMGIEMAVVGIGARNEHALDEHIYVEDMEKALKMVVEILRLSAL
;
A
#
# COMPACT_ATOMS: atom_id res chain seq x y z
N ALA A 1 11.70 -18.94 10.23
CA ALA A 1 10.44 -18.24 9.88
C ALA A 1 10.64 -17.24 8.73
N ILE A 2 11.21 -16.04 8.97
CA ILE A 2 11.27 -14.96 7.95
C ILE A 2 11.94 -15.38 6.64
N THR A 3 13.05 -16.11 6.70
CA THR A 3 13.79 -16.58 5.50
C THR A 3 13.01 -17.56 4.63
N ALA A 4 11.94 -18.16 5.15
CA ALA A 4 11.06 -19.07 4.41
C ALA A 4 9.87 -18.35 3.74
N LEU A 5 9.68 -17.06 4.04
CA LEU A 5 8.59 -16.26 3.46
C LEU A 5 8.96 -15.79 2.05
N ASN A 6 7.96 -15.76 1.16
CA ASN A 6 8.09 -15.09 -0.13
C ASN A 6 7.85 -13.59 0.07
N ILE A 7 8.91 -12.78 0.03
CA ILE A 7 8.90 -11.35 0.35
C ILE A 7 9.47 -10.50 -0.79
N GLY A 8 9.19 -9.20 -0.75
CA GLY A 8 9.51 -8.24 -1.79
C GLY A 8 8.38 -8.11 -2.82
N ARG A 9 8.76 -7.91 -4.08
CA ARG A 9 7.85 -7.90 -5.24
C ARG A 9 7.61 -9.33 -5.69
N ILE A 10 6.43 -9.87 -5.39
CA ILE A 10 6.08 -11.26 -5.71
C ILE A 10 5.60 -11.36 -7.17
N ASP A 11 4.73 -10.44 -7.58
CA ASP A 11 4.29 -10.28 -8.98
C ASP A 11 3.97 -8.80 -9.27
N HIS A 12 3.43 -8.50 -10.45
CA HIS A 12 3.12 -7.14 -10.88
C HIS A 12 2.12 -6.40 -9.97
N GLU A 13 1.31 -7.12 -9.20
CA GLU A 13 0.21 -6.57 -8.39
C GLU A 13 0.29 -6.94 -6.90
N THR A 14 1.28 -7.75 -6.50
CA THR A 14 1.38 -8.34 -5.16
C THR A 14 2.76 -8.12 -4.54
N THR A 15 2.77 -7.75 -3.26
CA THR A 15 3.99 -7.53 -2.47
C THR A 15 3.85 -8.07 -1.06
N ALA A 16 4.96 -8.42 -0.44
CA ALA A 16 5.03 -8.66 1.00
C ALA A 16 6.33 -8.09 1.57
N ASN A 17 6.33 -7.70 2.84
CA ASN A 17 7.52 -7.16 3.49
C ASN A 17 7.55 -7.51 4.98
N VAL A 18 8.75 -7.61 5.55
CA VAL A 18 8.96 -7.60 6.99
C VAL A 18 9.70 -6.32 7.33
N GLY A 19 8.98 -5.35 7.90
CA GLY A 19 9.51 -4.00 8.10
C GLY A 19 10.20 -3.79 9.44
N ILE A 20 9.85 -4.59 10.46
CA ILE A 20 10.36 -4.46 11.83
C ILE A 20 10.75 -5.84 12.33
N ILE A 21 11.94 -5.96 12.92
CA ILE A 21 12.43 -7.16 13.61
C ILE A 21 13.12 -6.69 14.89
N GLU A 22 12.64 -7.14 16.03
CA GLU A 22 13.14 -6.72 17.35
C GLU A 22 13.27 -7.96 18.24
N GLY A 23 14.43 -8.13 18.89
CA GLY A 23 14.66 -9.24 19.80
C GLY A 23 16.09 -9.28 20.34
N GLY A 24 16.24 -9.95 21.48
CA GLY A 24 17.49 -9.97 22.24
C GLY A 24 17.71 -8.71 23.07
N ILE A 25 18.34 -8.88 24.23
CA ILE A 25 18.62 -7.80 25.19
C ILE A 25 20.13 -7.60 25.37
N VAL A 26 20.87 -8.71 25.46
CA VAL A 26 22.33 -8.72 25.69
C VAL A 26 23.02 -9.66 24.71
N ARG A 27 24.22 -9.29 24.27
CA ARG A 27 24.98 -10.02 23.24
C ARG A 27 25.33 -11.47 23.61
N ASN A 28 25.49 -11.76 24.91
CA ASN A 28 25.88 -13.07 25.43
C ASN A 28 24.71 -13.86 26.04
N GLY A 29 23.48 -13.39 25.87
CA GLY A 29 22.27 -14.09 26.31
C GLY A 29 21.55 -14.69 25.11
N VAL A 30 20.98 -15.88 25.29
CA VAL A 30 20.04 -16.46 24.32
C VAL A 30 18.73 -15.65 24.39
N PRO A 31 18.24 -15.04 23.30
CA PRO A 31 16.96 -14.32 23.31
C PRO A 31 15.81 -15.27 23.63
N ASP A 32 14.93 -14.88 24.55
CA ASP A 32 13.71 -15.60 24.91
C ASP A 32 12.49 -15.16 24.08
N LYS A 33 12.57 -14.00 23.43
CA LYS A 33 11.51 -13.44 22.58
C LYS A 33 12.06 -12.66 21.39
N VAL A 34 11.36 -12.80 20.26
CA VAL A 34 11.49 -11.95 19.07
C VAL A 34 10.10 -11.51 18.64
N VAL A 35 9.97 -10.26 18.20
CA VAL A 35 8.77 -9.72 17.55
C VAL A 35 9.17 -9.23 16.17
N PHE A 36 8.35 -9.51 15.16
CA PHE A 36 8.49 -8.87 13.87
C PHE A 36 7.13 -8.40 13.36
N LYS A 37 7.12 -7.32 12.56
CA LYS A 37 5.91 -6.83 11.90
C LYS A 37 6.07 -7.00 10.40
N ALA A 38 5.09 -7.67 9.81
CA ALA A 38 5.05 -7.96 8.39
C ALA A 38 3.77 -7.40 7.76
N GLU A 39 3.81 -7.17 6.45
CA GLU A 39 2.65 -6.81 5.65
C GLU A 39 2.62 -7.61 4.36
N CYS A 40 1.42 -7.73 3.79
CA CYS A 40 1.24 -8.16 2.41
C CYS A 40 0.13 -7.34 1.73
N ARG A 41 0.29 -7.08 0.44
CA ARG A 41 -0.64 -6.24 -0.34
C ARG A 41 -0.87 -6.91 -1.69
N SER A 42 -2.09 -6.80 -2.21
CA SER A 42 -2.42 -7.16 -3.60
C SER A 42 -3.55 -6.30 -4.13
N LEU A 43 -3.56 -6.04 -5.44
CA LEU A 43 -4.72 -5.44 -6.12
C LEU A 43 -5.92 -6.40 -6.20
N LYS A 44 -5.72 -7.68 -5.91
CA LYS A 44 -6.80 -8.67 -5.79
C LYS A 44 -6.90 -9.12 -4.35
N HIS A 45 -8.04 -8.83 -3.72
CA HIS A 45 -8.24 -9.13 -2.31
C HIS A 45 -8.02 -10.62 -1.98
N ASP A 46 -8.53 -11.52 -2.83
CA ASP A 46 -8.34 -12.96 -2.65
C ASP A 46 -6.87 -13.39 -2.74
N LYS A 47 -6.04 -12.72 -3.55
CA LYS A 47 -4.60 -12.98 -3.60
C LYS A 47 -3.92 -12.54 -2.30
N ALA A 48 -4.26 -11.35 -1.78
CA ALA A 48 -3.74 -10.88 -0.50
C ALA A 48 -4.11 -11.84 0.64
N MET A 49 -5.36 -12.29 0.72
CA MET A 49 -5.81 -13.25 1.73
C MET A 49 -5.11 -14.61 1.62
N LYS A 50 -4.88 -15.12 0.40
CA LYS A 50 -4.10 -16.35 0.20
C LYS A 50 -2.65 -16.20 0.64
N LEU A 51 -2.04 -15.05 0.34
CA LEU A 51 -0.67 -14.76 0.76
C LEU A 51 -0.55 -14.63 2.28
N ALA A 52 -1.44 -13.89 2.93
CA ALA A 52 -1.50 -13.77 4.39
C ALA A 52 -1.62 -15.15 5.07
N ASN A 53 -2.52 -16.00 4.57
CA ASN A 53 -2.67 -17.38 5.06
C ASN A 53 -1.38 -18.20 4.87
N SER A 54 -0.76 -18.13 3.70
CA SER A 54 0.51 -18.82 3.45
C SER A 54 1.63 -18.33 4.37
N MET A 55 1.72 -17.01 4.60
CA MET A 55 2.69 -16.44 5.55
C MET A 55 2.44 -16.99 6.96
N ARG A 56 1.18 -16.99 7.43
CA ARG A 56 0.80 -17.55 8.74
C ARG A 56 1.21 -19.01 8.88
N GLU A 57 0.86 -19.85 7.90
CA GLU A 57 1.19 -21.28 7.90
C GLU A 57 2.70 -21.53 7.93
N ILE A 58 3.47 -20.80 7.12
CA ILE A 58 4.93 -20.89 7.10
C ILE A 58 5.49 -20.45 8.45
N ILE A 59 5.08 -19.29 8.98
CA ILE A 59 5.56 -18.79 10.27
C ILE A 59 5.30 -19.81 11.38
N THR A 60 4.07 -20.31 11.49
CA THR A 60 3.70 -21.32 12.50
C THR A 60 4.56 -22.57 12.37
N ARG A 61 4.64 -23.17 11.18
CA ARG A 61 5.44 -24.37 10.95
C ARG A 61 6.91 -24.18 11.31
N GLU A 62 7.51 -23.08 10.85
CA GLU A 62 8.93 -22.81 11.06
C GLU A 62 9.26 -22.52 12.53
N VAL A 63 8.34 -21.90 13.30
CA VAL A 63 8.54 -21.62 14.73
C VAL A 63 8.33 -22.89 15.56
N GLU A 64 7.25 -23.63 15.32
CA GLU A 64 6.94 -24.84 16.09
C GLU A 64 8.01 -25.93 15.91
N ALA A 65 8.60 -26.04 14.72
CA ALA A 65 9.73 -26.94 14.46
C ALA A 65 10.98 -26.67 15.34
N THR A 66 11.08 -25.48 15.95
CA THR A 66 12.16 -25.13 16.89
C THR A 66 11.82 -25.42 18.37
N GLY A 67 10.58 -25.82 18.65
CA GLY A 67 10.05 -25.96 20.02
C GLY A 67 9.62 -24.65 20.68
N ALA A 68 9.68 -23.52 19.96
CA ALA A 68 9.15 -22.24 20.40
C ALA A 68 7.64 -22.12 20.13
N ALA A 69 6.98 -21.19 20.81
CA ALA A 69 5.59 -20.82 20.57
C ALA A 69 5.51 -19.58 19.68
N VAL A 70 4.41 -19.45 18.93
CA VAL A 70 4.11 -18.26 18.13
C VAL A 70 2.73 -17.71 18.46
N GLU A 71 2.64 -16.40 18.53
CA GLU A 71 1.37 -15.65 18.56
C GLU A 71 1.35 -14.76 17.32
N ILE A 72 0.27 -14.83 16.54
CA ILE A 72 0.10 -14.07 15.31
C ILE A 72 -1.17 -13.24 15.44
N ASP A 73 -1.01 -11.93 15.42
CA ASP A 73 -2.10 -10.96 15.42
C ASP A 73 -2.22 -10.36 14.00
N GLU A 74 -3.32 -10.67 13.31
CA GLU A 74 -3.55 -10.29 11.92
C GLU A 74 -4.64 -9.21 11.83
N HIS A 75 -4.30 -8.08 11.19
CA HIS A 75 -5.22 -6.97 10.98
C HIS A 75 -5.38 -6.69 9.49
N ASN A 76 -6.59 -6.92 8.97
CA ASN A 76 -6.94 -6.52 7.62
C ASN A 76 -7.58 -5.12 7.64
N LEU A 77 -6.81 -4.10 7.26
CA LEU A 77 -7.24 -2.70 7.30
C LEU A 77 -8.29 -2.38 6.23
N CYS A 78 -8.18 -2.94 5.03
CA CYS A 78 -9.13 -2.70 3.94
C CYS A 78 -9.04 -3.78 2.86
N LYS A 79 -10.13 -3.97 2.09
CA LYS A 79 -10.07 -4.78 0.86
C LYS A 79 -9.40 -4.00 -0.25
N ALA A 80 -8.86 -4.73 -1.22
CA ALA A 80 -8.37 -4.15 -2.46
C ALA A 80 -9.50 -3.38 -3.15
N VAL A 81 -9.19 -2.18 -3.65
CA VAL A 81 -10.14 -1.27 -4.28
C VAL A 81 -9.82 -1.17 -5.77
N ASP A 82 -10.85 -1.28 -6.59
CA ASP A 82 -10.79 -1.04 -8.03
C ASP A 82 -11.98 -0.14 -8.39
N ILE A 83 -11.69 1.05 -8.91
CA ILE A 83 -12.71 1.99 -9.39
C ILE A 83 -12.63 2.07 -10.92
N PRO A 84 -13.76 1.97 -11.63
CA PRO A 84 -13.73 2.01 -13.09
C PRO A 84 -13.14 3.31 -13.62
N GLU A 85 -12.41 3.25 -14.73
CA GLU A 85 -11.87 4.45 -15.39
C GLU A 85 -12.97 5.41 -15.88
N SER A 86 -14.18 4.88 -16.09
CA SER A 86 -15.39 5.63 -16.43
C SER A 86 -16.13 6.21 -15.22
N SER A 87 -15.65 5.99 -13.99
CA SER A 87 -16.31 6.53 -12.79
C SER A 87 -16.29 8.05 -12.79
N PHE A 88 -17.21 8.64 -12.03
CA PHE A 88 -17.31 10.10 -11.94
C PHE A 88 -16.01 10.70 -11.39
N THR A 89 -15.48 10.16 -10.29
CA THR A 89 -14.26 10.72 -9.66
C THR A 89 -13.03 10.61 -10.55
N VAL A 90 -12.86 9.50 -11.28
CA VAL A 90 -11.74 9.33 -12.22
C VAL A 90 -11.90 10.24 -13.43
N SER A 91 -13.09 10.29 -14.03
CA SER A 91 -13.36 11.12 -15.21
C SER A 91 -13.22 12.61 -14.91
N LEU A 92 -13.68 13.07 -13.75
CA LEU A 92 -13.53 14.44 -13.28
C LEU A 92 -12.05 14.79 -13.07
N SER A 93 -11.30 13.91 -12.41
CA SER A 93 -9.87 14.10 -12.15
C SER A 93 -9.05 14.20 -13.45
N LYS A 94 -9.36 13.37 -14.45
CA LYS A 94 -8.73 13.45 -15.77
C LYS A 94 -9.01 14.77 -16.50
N GLN A 95 -10.24 15.26 -16.42
CA GLN A 95 -10.59 16.55 -17.00
C GLN A 95 -9.81 17.69 -16.35
N ALA A 96 -9.68 17.66 -15.01
CA ALA A 96 -8.90 18.64 -14.28
C ALA A 96 -7.39 18.58 -14.62
N LEU A 97 -6.82 17.39 -14.72
CA LEU A 97 -5.43 17.19 -15.14
C LEU A 97 -5.17 17.68 -16.57
N LYS A 98 -6.12 17.46 -17.48
CA LYS A 98 -6.02 17.97 -18.85
C LYS A 98 -5.95 19.50 -18.91
N LYS A 99 -6.63 20.20 -17.99
CA LYS A 99 -6.58 21.68 -17.89
C LYS A 99 -5.18 22.21 -17.57
N VAL A 100 -4.36 21.42 -16.87
CA VAL A 100 -2.96 21.75 -16.53
C VAL A 100 -1.95 21.11 -17.48
N GLY A 101 -2.41 20.62 -18.64
CA GLY A 101 -1.55 20.08 -19.71
C GLY A 101 -1.10 18.63 -19.49
N ILE A 102 -1.76 17.88 -18.60
CA ILE A 102 -1.43 16.48 -18.31
C ILE A 102 -2.48 15.55 -18.94
N ASP A 103 -2.05 14.69 -19.87
CA ASP A 103 -2.88 13.60 -20.41
C ASP A 103 -2.79 12.37 -19.49
N ALA A 104 -3.65 12.36 -18.47
CA ALA A 104 -3.59 11.40 -17.39
C ALA A 104 -4.13 10.01 -17.79
N LYS A 105 -3.41 8.96 -17.40
CA LYS A 105 -3.82 7.57 -17.55
C LYS A 105 -4.19 6.99 -16.19
N ALA A 106 -5.26 6.19 -16.15
CA ALA A 106 -5.53 5.37 -14.99
C ALA A 106 -4.41 4.33 -14.84
N THR A 107 -3.91 4.18 -13.62
CA THR A 107 -2.89 3.18 -13.27
C THR A 107 -3.26 2.58 -11.93
N PHE A 108 -2.68 1.43 -11.63
CA PHE A 108 -2.76 0.86 -10.29
C PHE A 108 -1.56 1.30 -9.44
N MET A 109 -1.74 1.22 -8.12
CA MET A 109 -0.66 1.31 -7.16
C MET A 109 -0.77 0.13 -6.19
N THR A 110 0.38 -0.45 -5.82
CA THR A 110 0.44 -1.46 -4.74
C THR A 110 0.57 -0.81 -3.35
N GLY A 111 0.36 0.50 -3.29
CA GLY A 111 0.33 1.29 -2.07
C GLY A 111 -1.03 1.27 -1.37
N PHE A 112 -1.07 1.87 -0.19
CA PHE A 112 -2.28 2.12 0.58
C PHE A 112 -2.42 3.62 0.79
N THR A 113 -3.64 4.15 0.71
CA THR A 113 -3.96 5.55 0.97
C THR A 113 -5.29 5.64 1.72
N ASP A 114 -5.62 6.80 2.28
CA ASP A 114 -6.93 7.01 2.91
C ASP A 114 -8.10 6.76 1.95
N ALA A 115 -7.90 6.97 0.64
CA ALA A 115 -8.89 6.63 -0.38
C ALA A 115 -9.28 5.14 -0.32
N SER A 116 -8.37 4.23 0.04
CA SER A 116 -8.68 2.81 0.20
C SER A 116 -9.72 2.58 1.30
N ILE A 117 -9.63 3.31 2.42
CA ILE A 117 -10.59 3.24 3.53
C ILE A 117 -11.95 3.76 3.07
N TYR A 118 -11.99 4.96 2.50
CA TYR A 118 -13.25 5.59 2.08
C TYR A 118 -13.98 4.80 1.00
N ASN A 119 -13.26 4.25 0.03
CA ASN A 119 -13.87 3.37 -0.99
C ASN A 119 -14.47 2.09 -0.36
N ASN A 120 -13.82 1.53 0.67
CA ASN A 120 -14.39 0.39 1.44
C ASN A 120 -15.63 0.80 2.25
N MET A 121 -15.83 2.09 2.53
CA MET A 121 -17.04 2.66 3.16
C MET A 121 -18.11 3.10 2.16
N GLY A 122 -17.89 2.89 0.85
CA GLY A 122 -18.83 3.28 -0.20
C GLY A 122 -18.72 4.74 -0.65
N ILE A 123 -17.67 5.47 -0.23
CA ILE A 123 -17.38 6.82 -0.71
C ILE A 123 -16.30 6.69 -1.80
N GLU A 124 -16.72 6.82 -3.06
CA GLU A 124 -15.81 6.71 -4.20
C GLU A 124 -14.71 7.77 -4.13
N MET A 125 -13.45 7.35 -4.16
CA MET A 125 -12.29 8.25 -4.13
C MET A 125 -11.22 7.82 -5.12
N ALA A 126 -10.95 8.67 -6.11
CA ALA A 126 -9.80 8.52 -7.01
C ALA A 126 -8.54 9.11 -6.37
N VAL A 127 -7.44 8.37 -6.41
CA VAL A 127 -6.12 8.88 -6.04
C VAL A 127 -5.52 9.60 -7.25
N VAL A 128 -5.07 10.83 -7.04
CA VAL A 128 -4.51 11.67 -8.11
C VAL A 128 -3.04 11.97 -7.81
N GLY A 129 -2.16 11.69 -8.78
CA GLY A 129 -0.73 11.91 -8.62
C GLY A 129 -0.38 13.40 -8.53
N ILE A 130 0.44 13.76 -7.53
CA ILE A 130 0.88 15.14 -7.29
C ILE A 130 2.26 15.46 -7.90
N GLY A 131 2.94 14.46 -8.48
CA GLY A 131 4.29 14.60 -9.01
C GLY A 131 5.42 14.40 -7.99
N ALA A 132 5.11 13.82 -6.82
CA ALA A 132 6.14 13.34 -5.89
C ALA A 132 7.00 12.24 -6.55
N ARG A 133 8.25 12.12 -6.10
CA ARG A 133 9.23 11.15 -6.61
C ARG A 133 9.98 10.54 -5.44
N ASN A 134 10.23 9.23 -5.53
CA ASN A 134 11.01 8.45 -4.58
C ASN A 134 10.47 8.54 -3.14
N GLU A 135 9.15 8.38 -2.98
CA GLU A 135 8.49 8.40 -1.69
C GLU A 135 9.09 7.36 -0.73
N HIS A 136 9.32 7.75 0.53
CA HIS A 136 9.96 6.94 1.57
C HIS A 136 11.46 6.64 1.33
N ALA A 137 12.14 7.41 0.47
CA ALA A 137 13.58 7.37 0.30
C ALA A 137 14.26 8.65 0.82
N LEU A 138 15.59 8.58 1.03
CA LEU A 138 16.37 9.75 1.48
C LEU A 138 16.44 10.87 0.44
N ASP A 139 16.16 10.55 -0.82
CA ASP A 139 16.13 11.44 -1.97
C ASP A 139 14.70 11.74 -2.46
N GLU A 140 13.70 11.57 -1.59
CA GLU A 140 12.32 11.98 -1.85
C GLU A 140 12.27 13.48 -2.21
N HIS A 141 11.65 13.81 -3.34
CA HIS A 141 11.56 15.20 -3.81
C HIS A 141 10.36 15.44 -4.74
N ILE A 142 10.06 16.72 -4.96
CA ILE A 142 9.03 17.19 -5.90
C ILE A 142 9.51 18.48 -6.58
N TYR A 143 9.20 18.64 -7.86
CA TYR A 143 9.48 19.89 -8.56
C TYR A 143 8.43 20.96 -8.23
N VAL A 144 8.86 22.21 -8.08
CA VAL A 144 7.96 23.34 -7.83
C VAL A 144 6.88 23.44 -8.92
N GLU A 145 7.25 23.19 -10.18
CA GLU A 145 6.28 23.17 -11.29
C GLU A 145 5.19 22.11 -11.11
N ASP A 146 5.52 20.94 -10.57
CA ASP A 146 4.53 19.89 -10.29
C ASP A 146 3.61 20.30 -9.14
N MET A 147 4.13 20.96 -8.11
CA MET A 147 3.32 21.54 -7.03
C MET A 147 2.33 22.59 -7.56
N GLU A 148 2.77 23.47 -8.46
CA GLU A 148 1.90 24.47 -9.10
C GLU A 148 0.81 23.82 -9.96
N LYS A 149 1.14 22.75 -10.69
CA LYS A 149 0.16 21.96 -11.46
C LYS A 149 -0.84 21.28 -10.53
N ALA A 150 -0.39 20.69 -9.43
CA ALA A 150 -1.26 20.07 -8.43
C ALA A 150 -2.24 21.08 -7.83
N LEU A 151 -1.80 22.29 -7.48
CA LEU A 151 -2.69 23.36 -7.01
C LEU A 151 -3.75 23.72 -8.05
N LYS A 152 -3.34 23.97 -9.30
CA LYS A 152 -4.26 24.32 -10.40
C LYS A 152 -5.26 23.19 -10.67
N MET A 153 -4.81 21.94 -10.58
CA MET A 153 -5.65 20.75 -10.70
C MET A 153 -6.69 20.68 -9.58
N VAL A 154 -6.32 20.89 -8.31
CA VAL A 154 -7.26 20.89 -7.18
C VAL A 154 -8.33 21.97 -7.36
N VAL A 155 -7.94 23.19 -7.73
CA VAL A 155 -8.88 24.28 -8.02
C VAL A 155 -9.85 23.90 -9.15
N GLU A 156 -9.34 23.25 -10.20
CA GLU A 156 -10.17 22.82 -11.32
C GLU A 156 -11.13 21.67 -10.94
N ILE A 157 -10.71 20.73 -10.10
CA ILE A 157 -11.61 19.70 -9.54
C ILE A 157 -12.78 20.36 -8.80
N LEU A 158 -12.49 21.30 -7.90
CA LEU A 158 -13.51 22.02 -7.15
C LEU A 158 -14.48 22.77 -8.08
N ARG A 159 -13.96 23.44 -9.11
CA ARG A 159 -14.76 24.15 -10.11
C ARG A 159 -15.67 23.21 -10.90
N LEU A 160 -15.16 22.06 -11.35
CA LEU A 160 -15.91 21.08 -12.13
C LEU A 160 -16.95 20.34 -11.27
N SER A 161 -16.68 20.12 -9.97
CA SER A 161 -17.62 19.47 -9.05
C SER A 161 -18.76 20.35 -8.55
N ALA A 162 -18.66 21.67 -8.76
CA ALA A 162 -19.68 22.63 -8.32
C ALA A 162 -20.81 22.85 -9.35
N LEU A 163 -20.72 22.21 -10.52
CA LEU A 163 -21.69 22.26 -11.62
C LEU A 163 -22.69 21.11 -11.52
#